data_AF-A0A1C0VMV1-F1
#
_entry.id   AF-A0A1C0VMV1-F1
#
_cell.length_a   1.000
_cell.length_b   1.000
_cell.length_c   1.000
_cell.angle_alpha   90.00
_cell.angle_beta   90.00
_cell.angle_gamma   90.00
#
_symmetry.space_group_name_H-M   'P 1'
#
loop_
_entity.id
_entity.type
_entity.pdbx_description
1 polymer ?
#
loop_
_entity_poly.entity_id
_entity_poly.type
_entity_poly.pdbx_seq_one_letter_code
_entity_poly.pdbx_strand_id
1 'polypeptide(L)'
;MNKEYQNFSINAFDKNTLNNESKDAIREKLATKIQQEIHQVVLQKFQNIVENLNFMGHNLHPDGEQEICDLSYRDDWENASYNCKLRVSFVGVVSVSYVNSSHTLQEIEYPE
;
A
#
# COMPACT_ATOMS: atom_id res chain seq x y z
N MET A 1 0.13 20.42 10.38
CA MET A 1 0.89 19.64 9.38
C MET A 1 1.66 18.56 10.13
N ASN A 2 1.44 17.29 9.81
CA ASN A 2 2.07 16.18 10.53
C ASN A 2 3.60 16.25 10.31
N LYS A 3 4.37 16.45 11.39
CA LYS A 3 5.83 16.70 11.32
C LYS A 3 6.59 15.53 10.68
N GLU A 4 6.02 14.33 10.72
CA GLU A 4 6.60 13.11 10.18
C GLU A 4 6.74 13.09 8.65
N TYR A 5 6.01 13.95 7.93
CA TYR A 5 6.07 14.04 6.47
C TYR A 5 6.99 15.14 5.95
N GLN A 6 7.51 16.00 6.83
CA GLN A 6 8.38 17.12 6.43
C GLN A 6 9.65 16.63 5.71
N ASN A 7 10.13 15.42 6.07
CA ASN A 7 11.29 14.77 5.47
C ASN A 7 11.07 14.27 4.04
N PHE A 8 9.82 14.22 3.57
CA PHE A 8 9.45 13.89 2.19
C PHE A 8 9.02 15.13 1.38
N SER A 9 9.20 16.34 1.94
CA SER A 9 8.99 17.56 1.16
C SER A 9 9.99 17.63 0.01
N ILE A 10 9.63 18.35 -1.06
CA ILE A 10 10.53 18.54 -2.21
C ILE A 10 11.87 19.19 -1.79
N ASN A 11 11.81 20.14 -0.85
CA ASN A 11 12.99 20.78 -0.28
C ASN A 11 13.86 19.81 0.55
N ALA A 12 13.24 18.82 1.19
CA ALA A 12 13.97 17.77 1.91
C ALA A 12 14.52 16.72 0.95
N PHE A 13 13.81 16.41 -0.14
CA PHE A 13 14.29 15.53 -1.20
C PHE A 13 15.61 16.07 -1.79
N ASP A 14 15.64 17.34 -2.19
CA ASP A 14 16.85 17.97 -2.75
C ASP A 14 18.04 17.89 -1.77
N LYS A 15 17.78 18.11 -0.48
CA LYS A 15 18.79 18.01 0.59
C LYS A 15 19.24 16.57 0.88
N ASN A 16 18.34 15.60 0.84
CA ASN A 16 18.66 14.20 1.12
C ASN A 16 19.45 13.55 -0.03
N THR A 17 19.19 13.94 -1.29
CA THR A 17 20.04 13.53 -2.43
C THR A 17 21.48 14.04 -2.34
N LEU A 18 21.72 15.15 -1.63
CA LEU A 18 23.08 15.64 -1.35
C LEU A 18 23.79 14.82 -0.25
N ASN A 19 23.04 14.04 0.53
CA ASN A 19 23.54 13.21 1.63
C ASN A 19 23.68 11.71 1.27
N ASN A 20 23.78 11.37 -0.02
CA ASN A 20 23.96 10.01 -0.56
C ASN A 20 22.80 9.02 -0.33
N GLU A 21 21.61 9.46 0.11
CA GLU A 21 20.44 8.58 0.06
C GLU A 21 19.88 8.54 -1.36
N SER A 22 19.69 7.34 -1.92
CA SER A 22 19.19 7.20 -3.29
C SER A 22 17.76 7.71 -3.40
N LYS A 23 17.41 8.29 -4.56
CA LYS A 23 16.04 8.73 -4.85
C LYS A 23 15.04 7.57 -4.71
N ASP A 24 15.46 6.34 -5.04
CA ASP A 24 14.64 5.13 -4.86
C ASP A 24 14.32 4.88 -3.39
N ALA A 25 15.32 4.95 -2.51
CA ALA A 25 15.11 4.73 -1.07
C ALA A 25 14.15 5.74 -0.44
N ILE A 26 14.20 7.02 -0.85
CA ILE A 26 13.28 8.05 -0.36
C ILE A 26 11.84 7.78 -0.84
N ARG A 27 11.67 7.34 -2.10
CA ARG A 27 10.37 6.97 -2.68
C ARG A 27 9.76 5.77 -1.97
N GLU A 28 10.55 4.72 -1.78
CA GLU A 28 10.14 3.51 -1.05
C GLU A 28 9.70 3.85 0.38
N LYS A 29 10.49 4.65 1.12
CA LYS A 29 10.12 5.08 2.48
C LYS A 29 8.81 5.84 2.53
N LEU A 30 8.54 6.73 1.57
CA LEU A 30 7.27 7.44 1.50
C LEU A 30 6.12 6.49 1.16
N ALA A 31 6.31 5.59 0.19
CA ALA A 31 5.32 4.59 -0.19
C ALA A 31 4.95 3.70 1.01
N THR A 32 5.95 3.16 1.73
CA THR A 32 5.74 2.36 2.94
C THR A 32 4.94 3.13 4.00
N LYS A 33 5.27 4.41 4.25
CA LYS A 33 4.53 5.21 5.24
C LYS A 33 3.08 5.43 4.85
N ILE A 34 2.82 5.75 3.58
CA ILE A 34 1.44 5.91 3.09
C ILE A 34 0.69 4.57 3.21
N GLN A 35 1.32 3.45 2.85
CA GLN A 35 0.74 2.12 3.02
C GLN A 35 0.40 1.84 4.49
N GLN A 36 1.28 2.18 5.43
CA GLN A 36 1.02 2.01 6.87
C GLN A 36 -0.22 2.78 7.34
N GLU A 37 -0.37 4.04 6.94
CA GLU A 37 -1.53 4.84 7.32
C GLU A 37 -2.83 4.29 6.70
N ILE A 38 -2.79 3.93 5.42
CA ILE A 38 -3.93 3.32 4.73
C ILE A 38 -4.30 1.99 5.41
N HIS A 39 -3.30 1.15 5.70
CA HIS A 39 -3.50 -0.16 6.30
C HIS A 39 -4.23 -0.08 7.64
N GLN A 40 -3.90 0.90 8.50
CA GLN A 40 -4.60 1.06 9.78
C GLN A 40 -6.10 1.28 9.61
N VAL A 41 -6.49 2.06 8.59
CA VAL A 41 -7.91 2.31 8.29
C VAL A 41 -8.57 1.09 7.66
N VAL A 42 -7.90 0.45 6.71
CA VAL A 42 -8.45 -0.69 5.96
C VAL A 42 -8.54 -1.94 6.82
N LEU A 43 -7.55 -2.23 7.65
CA LEU A 43 -7.47 -3.45 8.48
C LEU A 43 -8.74 -3.63 9.30
N GLN A 44 -9.15 -2.59 10.04
CA GLN A 44 -10.36 -2.66 10.87
C GLN A 44 -11.62 -2.90 10.03
N LYS A 45 -11.74 -2.23 8.88
CA LYS A 45 -12.90 -2.42 8.00
C LYS A 45 -12.93 -3.82 7.40
N PHE A 46 -11.77 -4.34 7.03
CA PHE A 46 -11.64 -5.66 6.44
C PHE A 46 -11.91 -6.77 7.46
N GLN A 47 -11.41 -6.63 8.69
CA GLN A 47 -11.75 -7.52 9.81
C GLN A 47 -13.25 -7.56 10.08
N ASN A 48 -13.93 -6.41 10.10
CA ASN A 48 -15.38 -6.37 10.28
C ASN A 48 -16.14 -7.09 9.15
N ILE A 49 -15.64 -7.03 7.91
CA ILE A 49 -16.22 -7.78 6.79
C ILE A 49 -16.05 -9.29 7.02
N VAL A 50 -14.86 -9.73 7.42
CA VAL A 50 -14.58 -11.14 7.75
C VAL A 50 -15.48 -11.64 8.88
N GLU A 51 -15.62 -10.87 9.96
CA GLU A 51 -16.49 -11.19 11.09
C GLU A 51 -17.96 -11.34 10.65
N ASN A 52 -18.45 -10.44 9.81
CA ASN A 52 -19.81 -10.51 9.29
C ASN A 52 -20.01 -11.74 8.38
N LEU A 53 -19.04 -12.07 7.54
CA LEU A 53 -19.08 -13.28 6.73
C LEU A 53 -19.09 -14.54 7.61
N ASN A 54 -18.30 -14.56 8.67
CA ASN A 54 -18.29 -15.67 9.63
C ASN A 54 -19.62 -15.78 10.38
N PHE A 55 -20.24 -14.66 10.73
CA PHE A 55 -21.59 -14.65 11.32
C PHE A 55 -22.65 -15.21 10.36
N MET A 56 -22.46 -15.08 9.05
CA MET A 56 -23.33 -15.67 8.02
C MET A 56 -23.07 -17.17 7.77
N GLY A 57 -22.15 -17.79 8.51
CA GLY A 57 -21.88 -19.22 8.45
C GLY A 57 -20.59 -19.61 7.72
N HIS A 58 -19.76 -18.65 7.31
CA HIS A 58 -18.40 -18.93 6.86
C HIS A 58 -17.45 -19.20 8.03
N ASN A 59 -16.29 -19.77 7.72
CA ASN A 59 -15.21 -19.95 8.69
C ASN A 59 -13.88 -19.40 8.14
N LEU A 60 -13.89 -18.12 7.75
CA LEU A 60 -12.72 -17.40 7.28
C LEU A 60 -11.69 -17.23 8.40
N HIS A 61 -10.47 -17.69 8.13
CA HIS A 61 -9.29 -17.48 8.96
C HIS A 61 -8.13 -16.93 8.12
N PRO A 62 -7.12 -16.30 8.73
CA PRO A 62 -5.96 -15.80 8.00
C PRO A 62 -5.30 -16.89 7.12
N ASP A 63 -4.96 -16.51 5.89
CA ASP A 63 -4.21 -17.32 4.94
C ASP A 63 -2.74 -16.87 4.95
N GLY A 64 -1.95 -17.43 5.88
CA GLY A 64 -0.55 -17.07 6.07
C GLY A 64 -0.35 -15.79 6.90
N GLU A 65 0.88 -15.28 6.85
CA GLU A 65 1.25 -14.01 7.50
C GLU A 65 0.56 -12.83 6.81
N GLN A 66 0.02 -11.91 7.59
CA GLN A 66 -0.65 -10.72 7.07
C GLN A 66 0.36 -9.57 6.97
N GLU A 67 0.47 -8.94 5.81
CA GLU A 67 1.39 -7.84 5.58
C GLU A 67 0.66 -6.48 5.48
N ILE A 68 1.44 -5.40 5.49
CA ILE A 68 0.88 -4.05 5.33
C ILE A 68 0.26 -3.95 3.94
N CYS A 69 -1.04 -3.66 3.92
CA CYS A 69 -1.88 -3.62 2.72
C CYS A 69 -1.94 -4.95 1.94
N ASP A 70 -1.58 -6.08 2.53
CA ASP A 70 -1.85 -7.42 1.98
C ASP A 70 -2.55 -8.26 3.05
N LEU A 71 -3.86 -8.36 2.92
CA LEU A 71 -4.73 -9.09 3.84
C LEU A 71 -5.37 -10.24 3.09
N SER A 72 -5.30 -11.45 3.61
CA SER A 72 -5.84 -12.64 2.96
C SER A 72 -6.47 -13.57 3.99
N TYR A 73 -7.73 -13.94 3.75
CA TYR A 73 -8.50 -14.88 4.56
C TYR A 73 -9.10 -15.97 3.67
N ARG A 74 -9.21 -17.18 4.22
CA ARG A 74 -9.75 -18.36 3.53
C ARG A 74 -10.65 -19.16 4.45
N ASP A 75 -11.67 -19.78 3.85
CA ASP A 75 -12.60 -20.73 4.45
C ASP A 75 -12.37 -22.06 3.75
N ASP A 76 -11.84 -23.04 4.47
CA ASP A 76 -11.39 -24.30 3.88
C ASP A 76 -12.49 -25.37 3.81
N TRP A 77 -12.34 -26.28 2.84
CA TRP A 77 -13.02 -27.56 2.92
C TRP A 77 -12.28 -28.45 3.93
N GLU A 78 -13.02 -29.15 4.79
CA GLU A 78 -12.47 -30.01 5.87
C GLU A 78 -11.45 -31.05 5.37
N ASN A 79 -11.48 -31.39 4.08
CA ASN A 79 -10.83 -32.58 3.53
C ASN A 79 -9.68 -32.27 2.56
N ALA A 80 -9.37 -31.00 2.27
CA ALA A 80 -8.38 -30.66 1.25
C ALA A 80 -7.66 -29.34 1.56
N SER A 81 -6.35 -29.43 1.81
CA SER A 81 -5.48 -28.28 2.13
C SER A 81 -5.39 -27.22 1.02
N TYR A 82 -5.77 -27.56 -0.21
CA TYR A 82 -5.70 -26.67 -1.37
C TYR A 82 -7.05 -26.18 -1.90
N ASN A 83 -8.17 -26.66 -1.35
CA ASN A 83 -9.50 -26.23 -1.79
C ASN A 83 -10.14 -25.38 -0.70
N CYS A 84 -10.53 -24.15 -1.06
CA CYS A 84 -11.33 -23.28 -0.20
C CYS A 84 -12.78 -23.18 -0.72
N LYS A 85 -13.71 -23.00 0.21
CA LYS A 85 -15.10 -22.59 -0.04
C LYS A 85 -15.15 -21.12 -0.44
N LEU A 86 -14.38 -20.29 0.25
CA LEU A 86 -14.29 -18.86 0.01
C LEU A 86 -12.88 -18.37 0.31
N ARG A 87 -12.39 -17.45 -0.51
CA ARG A 87 -11.20 -16.66 -0.24
C ARG A 87 -11.53 -15.20 -0.43
N VAL A 88 -11.11 -14.37 0.51
CA VAL A 88 -11.27 -12.91 0.44
C VAL A 88 -9.92 -12.29 0.73
N SER A 89 -9.43 -11.46 -0.20
CA SER A 89 -8.14 -10.79 -0.07
C SER A 89 -8.26 -9.32 -0.43
N PHE A 90 -7.47 -8.48 0.23
CA PHE A 90 -7.29 -7.08 -0.06
C PHE A 90 -5.80 -6.82 -0.29
N VAL A 91 -5.47 -6.26 -1.45
CA VAL A 91 -4.10 -5.88 -1.83
C VAL A 91 -4.08 -4.41 -2.22
N GLY A 92 -3.28 -3.62 -1.50
CA GLY A 92 -3.10 -2.19 -1.72
C GLY A 92 -1.68 -1.83 -2.15
N VAL A 93 -1.53 -1.29 -3.35
CA VAL A 93 -0.24 -0.85 -3.90
C VAL A 93 -0.15 0.67 -3.87
N VAL A 94 0.92 1.21 -3.29
CA VAL A 94 1.23 2.64 -3.34
C VAL A 94 2.50 2.82 -4.16
N SER A 95 2.42 3.66 -5.19
CA SER A 95 3.57 4.07 -6.00
C SER A 95 3.84 5.55 -5.82
N VAL A 96 5.12 5.90 -5.66
CA VAL A 96 5.58 7.27 -5.42
C VAL A 96 6.71 7.60 -6.37
N SER A 97 6.60 8.75 -7.03
CA SER A 97 7.63 9.27 -7.94
C SER A 97 7.89 10.75 -7.68
N TYR A 98 9.16 11.15 -7.66
CA TYR A 98 9.58 12.55 -7.77
C TYR A 98 9.97 12.84 -9.21
N VAL A 99 9.37 13.86 -9.81
CA VAL A 99 9.76 14.32 -11.15
C VAL A 99 11.07 15.11 -11.03
N ASN A 100 12.09 14.76 -11.80
CA ASN A 100 13.28 15.61 -11.92
C ASN A 100 12.90 16.88 -12.68
N SER A 101 12.96 18.02 -12.02
CA SER A 101 12.71 19.34 -12.62
C SER A 101 13.86 19.81 -13.52
N SER A 102 14.32 18.95 -14.44
CA SER A 102 15.19 19.32 -15.56
C SER A 102 14.51 19.18 -16.92
N HIS A 103 13.30 18.62 -16.96
CA HIS A 103 12.40 18.72 -18.10
C HIS A 103 11.20 19.54 -17.68
N THR A 104 11.38 20.87 -17.70
CA THR A 104 10.31 21.80 -17.98
C THR A 104 9.49 21.21 -19.11
N LEU A 105 8.17 21.08 -18.91
CA LEU A 105 7.21 20.74 -19.95
C LEU A 105 7.59 21.55 -21.19
N GLN A 106 8.20 20.89 -22.19
CA GLN A 106 8.25 21.49 -23.52
C GLN A 106 6.79 21.54 -23.93
N GLU A 107 6.25 22.77 -23.94
CA GLU A 107 4.97 23.05 -24.57
C GLU A 107 5.00 22.37 -25.93
N ILE A 108 4.11 21.41 -26.11
CA ILE A 108 3.87 20.82 -27.41
C ILE A 108 3.18 21.93 -28.20
N GLU A 109 3.98 22.75 -28.90
CA GLU A 109 3.47 23.62 -29.95
C GLU A 109 2.91 22.71 -31.05
N TYR A 110 1.58 22.71 -31.18
CA TYR A 110 0.93 22.13 -32.35
C TYR A 110 1.15 23.09 -33.53
N PRO A 111 1.77 22.65 -34.64
CA PRO A 111 1.79 23.47 -35.85
C PRO A 111 0.37 23.59 -36.42
N GLU A 112 -0.02 24.82 -36.77
CA GLU A 112 -1.26 25.17 -37.47
C GLU A 112 -1.36 24.51 -38.85
#